data_AF-A0A182QGY3-F1
#
_entry.id   AF-A0A182QGY3-F1
#
_cell.length_a   1.000
_cell.length_b   1.000
_cell.length_c   1.000
_cell.angle_alpha   90.00
_cell.angle_beta   90.00
_cell.angle_gamma   90.00
#
_symmetry.space_group_name_H-M   'P 1'
#
loop_
_entity.id
_entity.type
_entity.pdbx_description
1 polymer ?
#
loop_
_entity_poly.entity_id
_entity_poly.type
_entity_poly.pdbx_seq_one_letter_code
_entity_poly.pdbx_strand_id
1 'polypeptide(L)'
;MITHRSFTGLLMLVLYTTNSDGLMLESTCTTIKDQLWRVDLTISSAAEQFYTGPFYKSYAVDNRLRFLLNNYTATISEYNQHLAQITTFVKRKLKQFSIATHGLEENTTLLDKIFQHVEERNAFHRLQLKEQQEVNRILSEETEELRKTFTNMEQQKLQLEQRVANGTEMLASMVTETRKLQAKINDNPVHVQS
;
A
#
# COMPACT_ATOMS: atom_id res chain seq x y z
N MET A 1 -2.15 -29.03 2.94
CA MET A 1 -1.03 -29.80 3.51
C MET A 1 -1.25 -31.26 3.14
N ILE A 2 -0.76 -31.67 1.96
CA ILE A 2 -0.91 -33.05 1.45
C ILE A 2 -0.11 -33.94 2.38
N THR A 3 -0.79 -34.83 3.10
CA THR A 3 -0.13 -35.70 4.08
C THR A 3 0.81 -36.65 3.34
N HIS A 4 2.12 -36.39 3.45
CA HIS A 4 3.24 -37.22 2.99
C HIS A 4 3.06 -38.74 3.27
N ARG A 5 2.23 -39.08 4.26
CA ARG A 5 1.88 -40.45 4.68
C ARG A 5 1.29 -41.33 3.58
N SER A 6 0.47 -40.77 2.68
CA SER A 6 -0.24 -41.57 1.66
C SER A 6 0.71 -42.11 0.58
N PHE A 7 1.73 -41.33 0.22
CA PHE A 7 2.71 -41.71 -0.80
C PHE A 7 3.75 -42.69 -0.25
N THR A 8 4.16 -42.54 1.01
CA THR A 8 5.06 -43.50 1.69
C THR A 8 4.43 -44.89 1.80
N GLY A 9 3.11 -44.97 2.03
CA GLY A 9 2.38 -46.24 2.04
C GLY A 9 2.40 -46.96 0.70
N LEU A 10 2.21 -46.22 -0.40
CA LEU A 10 2.28 -46.75 -1.77
C LEU A 10 3.70 -47.22 -2.15
N LEU A 11 4.74 -46.47 -1.76
CA LEU A 11 6.13 -46.82 -2.03
C LEU A 11 6.59 -48.06 -1.26
N MET A 12 6.16 -48.19 0.01
CA MET A 12 6.46 -49.36 0.85
C MET A 12 5.79 -50.64 0.33
N LEU A 13 4.59 -50.54 -0.24
CA LEU A 13 3.89 -51.69 -0.84
C LEU A 13 4.58 -52.21 -2.11
N VAL A 14 5.14 -51.32 -2.95
CA VAL A 14 5.92 -51.74 -4.13
C VAL A 14 7.21 -52.46 -3.70
N LEU A 15 7.93 -51.94 -2.70
CA LEU A 15 9.15 -52.56 -2.18
C LEU A 15 8.92 -53.91 -1.49
N TYR A 16 7.76 -54.12 -0.86
CA TYR A 16 7.42 -55.39 -0.23
C TYR A 16 7.15 -56.52 -1.24
N THR A 17 6.79 -56.17 -2.48
CA THR A 17 6.56 -57.17 -3.55
C THR A 17 7.81 -57.59 -4.30
N THR A 18 8.91 -56.83 -4.18
CA THR A 18 10.17 -57.10 -4.91
C THR A 18 11.22 -57.82 -4.06
N ASN A 19 11.02 -57.96 -2.76
CA ASN A 19 11.93 -58.67 -1.86
C ASN A 19 11.36 -60.04 -1.45
N SER A 20 11.41 -61.01 -2.35
CA SER A 20 11.51 -62.42 -1.95
C SER A 20 12.00 -63.27 -3.12
N ASP A 21 13.31 -63.25 -3.34
CA ASP A 21 13.98 -64.42 -3.89
C ASP A 21 13.76 -65.61 -2.95
N GLY A 22 13.18 -66.69 -3.47
CA GLY A 22 13.30 -68.03 -2.90
C GLY A 22 12.30 -68.42 -1.82
N LEU A 23 11.53 -69.48 -2.13
CA LEU A 23 10.74 -70.34 -1.23
C LEU A 23 9.57 -69.70 -0.46
N MET A 24 8.34 -70.07 -0.88
CA MET A 24 7.20 -70.42 0.01
C MET A 24 6.02 -70.79 -0.90
N LEU A 25 5.93 -72.05 -1.32
CA LEU A 25 4.89 -72.54 -2.24
C LEU A 25 3.57 -72.95 -1.55
N GLU A 26 3.45 -72.88 -0.22
CA GLU A 26 2.32 -73.49 0.52
C GLU A 26 1.38 -72.52 1.27
N SER A 27 1.53 -71.20 1.14
CA SER A 27 0.54 -70.23 1.64
C SER A 27 0.45 -68.98 0.75
N THR A 28 0.52 -69.18 -0.56
CA THR A 28 0.63 -68.08 -1.53
C THR A 28 -0.71 -67.37 -1.74
N CYS A 29 -1.81 -68.10 -1.90
CA CYS A 29 -3.08 -67.49 -2.32
C CYS A 29 -3.69 -66.54 -1.28
N THR A 30 -3.69 -66.91 0.00
CA THR A 30 -4.20 -66.07 1.10
C THR A 30 -3.35 -64.83 1.32
N THR A 31 -2.02 -64.99 1.30
CA THR A 31 -1.06 -63.89 1.46
C THR A 31 -1.15 -62.92 0.28
N ILE A 32 -1.20 -63.43 -0.95
CA ILE A 32 -1.38 -62.62 -2.16
C ILE A 32 -2.72 -61.88 -2.13
N LYS A 33 -3.80 -62.53 -1.69
CA LYS A 33 -5.12 -61.90 -1.56
C LYS A 33 -5.13 -60.78 -0.51
N ASP A 34 -4.47 -60.98 0.63
CA ASP A 34 -4.34 -59.94 1.67
C ASP A 34 -3.51 -58.74 1.17
N GLN A 35 -2.41 -59.01 0.46
CA GLN A 35 -1.57 -57.96 -0.14
C GLN A 35 -2.33 -57.14 -1.19
N LEU A 36 -3.07 -57.81 -2.10
CA LEU A 36 -3.88 -57.13 -3.10
C LEU A 36 -5.00 -56.29 -2.47
N TRP A 37 -5.63 -56.79 -1.41
CA TRP A 37 -6.64 -56.06 -0.66
C TRP A 37 -6.08 -54.80 0.03
N ARG A 38 -4.86 -54.88 0.59
CA ARG A 38 -4.18 -53.71 1.19
C ARG A 38 -3.82 -52.65 0.16
N VAL A 39 -3.39 -53.04 -1.04
CA VAL A 39 -3.15 -52.12 -2.16
C VAL A 39 -4.45 -51.41 -2.53
N ASP A 40 -5.54 -52.16 -2.65
CA ASP A 40 -6.87 -51.64 -3.00
C ASP A 40 -7.38 -50.59 -1.99
N LEU A 41 -7.23 -50.89 -0.70
CA LEU A 41 -7.56 -49.98 0.39
C LEU A 41 -6.72 -48.71 0.38
N THR A 42 -5.42 -48.85 0.12
CA THR A 42 -4.49 -47.71 0.11
C THR A 42 -4.82 -46.76 -1.03
N ILE A 43 -5.08 -47.28 -2.23
CA ILE A 43 -5.52 -46.48 -3.38
C ILE A 43 -6.84 -45.77 -3.06
N SER A 44 -7.79 -46.50 -2.48
CA SER A 44 -9.11 -45.94 -2.13
C SER A 44 -9.02 -44.83 -1.09
N SER A 45 -8.21 -45.02 -0.04
CA SER A 45 -7.98 -44.01 1.00
C SER A 45 -7.25 -42.77 0.47
N ALA A 46 -6.26 -42.95 -0.41
CA ALA A 46 -5.57 -41.82 -1.02
C ALA A 46 -6.49 -41.02 -1.96
N ALA A 47 -7.43 -41.68 -2.63
CA ALA A 47 -8.35 -41.05 -3.57
C ALA A 47 -9.47 -40.24 -2.90
N GLU A 48 -9.84 -40.56 -1.65
CA GLU A 48 -10.81 -39.77 -0.87
C GLU A 48 -10.39 -38.30 -0.72
N GLN A 49 -9.08 -37.99 -0.85
CA GLN A 49 -8.57 -36.61 -0.83
C GLN A 49 -8.87 -35.82 -2.11
N PHE A 50 -9.12 -36.50 -3.23
CA PHE A 50 -9.30 -35.89 -4.55
C PHE A 50 -10.73 -36.06 -5.08
N TYR A 51 -11.44 -37.12 -4.67
CA TYR A 51 -12.76 -37.43 -5.22
C TYR A 51 -13.55 -38.39 -4.33
N THR A 52 -14.80 -38.03 -4.01
CA THR A 52 -15.75 -38.84 -3.20
C THR A 52 -17.01 -39.20 -4.00
N GLY A 53 -16.89 -39.44 -5.31
CA GLY A 53 -18.03 -39.85 -6.12
C GLY A 53 -18.57 -41.23 -5.72
N PRO A 54 -19.90 -41.44 -5.78
CA PRO A 54 -20.56 -42.63 -5.23
C PRO A 54 -20.13 -43.95 -5.88
N PHE A 55 -19.49 -43.90 -7.05
CA PHE A 55 -19.09 -45.08 -7.82
C PHE A 55 -17.57 -45.30 -7.89
N TYR A 56 -16.75 -44.48 -7.22
CA TYR A 56 -15.29 -44.59 -7.32
C TYR A 56 -14.77 -46.01 -6.99
N LYS A 57 -15.29 -46.63 -5.92
CA LYS A 57 -14.93 -47.98 -5.48
C LYS A 57 -15.42 -49.10 -6.42
N SER A 58 -16.33 -48.81 -7.35
CA SER A 58 -16.80 -49.78 -8.35
C SER A 58 -15.90 -49.89 -9.59
N TYR A 59 -14.94 -48.97 -9.75
CA TYR A 59 -13.98 -49.06 -10.85
C TYR A 59 -12.89 -50.11 -10.55
N ALA A 60 -12.36 -50.71 -11.62
CA ALA A 60 -11.19 -51.58 -11.53
C ALA A 60 -9.98 -50.84 -10.91
N VAL A 61 -9.09 -51.58 -10.24
CA VAL A 61 -7.96 -51.04 -9.46
C VAL A 61 -7.04 -50.17 -10.31
N ASP A 62 -6.76 -50.60 -11.54
CA ASP A 62 -5.96 -49.88 -12.53
C ASP A 62 -6.58 -48.52 -12.91
N ASN A 63 -7.90 -48.48 -13.10
CA ASN A 63 -8.63 -47.24 -13.39
C ASN A 63 -8.59 -46.27 -12.21
N ARG A 64 -8.75 -46.78 -10.99
CA ARG A 64 -8.64 -46.00 -9.76
C ARG A 64 -7.24 -45.42 -9.55
N LEU A 65 -6.21 -46.23 -9.79
CA LEU A 65 -4.82 -45.80 -9.70
C LEU A 65 -4.48 -44.74 -10.76
N ARG A 66 -4.91 -44.95 -12.01
CA ARG A 66 -4.74 -43.98 -13.09
C ARG A 66 -5.42 -42.65 -12.77
N PHE A 67 -6.63 -42.69 -12.22
CA PHE A 67 -7.32 -41.48 -11.77
C PHE A 67 -6.53 -40.76 -10.67
N LEU A 68 -6.03 -41.48 -9.66
CA LEU A 68 -5.23 -40.91 -8.58
C LEU A 68 -3.96 -40.23 -9.12
N LEU A 69 -3.22 -40.91 -9.99
CA LEU A 69 -1.99 -40.37 -10.60
C LEU A 69 -2.26 -39.14 -11.46
N ASN A 70 -3.35 -39.13 -12.23
CA ASN A 70 -3.74 -37.98 -13.04
C ASN A 70 -4.08 -36.77 -12.17
N ASN A 71 -4.86 -36.96 -11.10
CA ASN A 71 -5.20 -35.87 -10.18
C ASN A 71 -3.96 -35.33 -9.46
N TYR A 72 -3.08 -36.22 -8.98
CA TYR A 72 -1.83 -35.81 -8.35
C TYR A 72 -0.93 -35.01 -9.31
N THR A 73 -0.83 -35.45 -10.57
CA THR A 73 -0.09 -34.74 -11.61
C THR A 73 -0.69 -33.37 -11.88
N ALA A 74 -2.02 -33.27 -11.96
CA ALA A 74 -2.72 -32.00 -12.13
C ALA A 74 -2.47 -31.04 -10.96
N THR A 75 -2.60 -31.52 -9.71
CA THR A 75 -2.33 -30.71 -8.51
C THR A 75 -0.88 -30.23 -8.44
N ILE A 76 0.10 -31.08 -8.79
CA ILE A 76 1.50 -30.66 -8.87
C ILE A 76 1.69 -29.58 -9.95
N SER A 77 1.06 -29.78 -11.11
CA SER A 77 1.16 -28.82 -12.22
C SER A 77 0.60 -27.45 -11.82
N GLU A 78 -0.57 -27.42 -11.18
CA GLU A 78 -1.19 -26.20 -10.67
C GLU A 78 -0.33 -25.53 -9.58
N TYR A 79 0.18 -26.31 -8.63
CA TYR A 79 1.10 -25.81 -7.60
C TYR A 79 2.35 -25.16 -8.21
N ASN A 80 2.98 -25.83 -9.19
CA ASN A 80 4.16 -25.32 -9.88
C ASN A 80 3.85 -24.04 -10.67
N GLN A 81 2.65 -23.94 -11.28
CA GLN A 81 2.20 -22.73 -11.95
C GLN A 81 2.08 -21.56 -10.98
N HIS A 82 1.46 -21.77 -9.81
CA HIS A 82 1.37 -20.75 -8.77
C HIS A 82 2.73 -20.34 -8.23
N LEU A 83 3.63 -21.30 -8.01
CA LEU A 83 5.00 -21.02 -7.58
C LEU A 83 5.74 -20.15 -8.62
N ALA A 84 5.57 -20.42 -9.92
CA ALA A 84 6.15 -19.62 -10.99
C ALA A 84 5.56 -18.20 -11.06
N GLN A 85 4.26 -18.05 -10.82
CA GLN A 85 3.59 -16.75 -10.73
C GLN A 85 4.15 -15.92 -9.57
N ILE A 86 4.24 -16.50 -8.36
CA ILE A 86 4.80 -15.84 -7.18
C ILE A 86 6.26 -15.45 -7.42
N THR A 87 7.07 -16.37 -7.96
CA THR A 87 8.48 -16.10 -8.26
C THR A 87 8.63 -14.93 -9.25
N THR A 88 7.80 -14.90 -10.29
CA THR A 88 7.80 -13.80 -11.27
C THR A 88 7.39 -12.48 -10.62
N PHE A 89 6.35 -12.50 -9.78
CA PHE A 89 5.89 -11.32 -9.05
C PHE A 89 6.99 -10.76 -8.15
N VAL A 90 7.60 -11.61 -7.32
CA VAL A 90 8.69 -11.26 -6.40
C VAL A 90 9.86 -10.64 -7.16
N LYS A 91 10.36 -11.31 -8.21
CA LYS A 91 11.46 -10.78 -9.03
C LYS A 91 11.14 -9.40 -9.63
N ARG A 92 9.91 -9.22 -10.12
CA ARG A 92 9.47 -7.93 -10.67
C ARG A 92 9.45 -6.84 -9.60
N LYS A 93 8.97 -7.15 -8.39
CA LYS A 93 8.87 -6.17 -7.29
C LYS A 93 10.22 -5.82 -6.70
N LEU A 94 11.11 -6.78 -6.52
CA LEU A 94 12.50 -6.52 -6.11
C LEU A 94 13.18 -5.56 -7.08
N LYS A 95 13.04 -5.79 -8.39
CA LYS A 95 13.58 -4.87 -9.41
C LYS A 95 12.90 -3.50 -9.39
N GLN A 96 11.58 -3.45 -9.25
CA GLN A 96 10.81 -2.20 -9.21
C GLN A 96 11.25 -1.30 -8.03
N PHE A 97 11.55 -1.92 -6.89
CA PHE A 97 11.95 -1.21 -5.67
C PHE A 97 13.46 -1.17 -5.46
N SER A 98 14.26 -1.68 -6.41
CA SER A 98 15.72 -1.76 -6.30
C SER A 98 16.20 -2.44 -5.00
N ILE A 99 15.49 -3.46 -4.54
CA ILE A 99 15.81 -4.21 -3.32
C ILE A 99 16.86 -5.28 -3.66
N ALA A 100 17.97 -5.29 -2.92
CA ALA A 100 19.05 -6.25 -3.12
C ALA A 100 18.66 -7.66 -2.62
N THR A 101 18.93 -8.67 -3.45
CA THR A 101 18.77 -10.09 -3.10
C THR A 101 20.09 -10.69 -2.66
N HIS A 102 20.08 -11.49 -1.60
CA HIS A 102 21.29 -12.08 -1.04
C HIS A 102 21.30 -13.58 -1.31
N GLY A 103 21.94 -14.01 -2.40
CA GLY A 103 22.02 -15.43 -2.75
C GLY A 103 20.67 -16.05 -3.13
N LEU A 104 20.44 -17.30 -2.72
CA LEU A 104 19.20 -18.05 -2.91
C LEU A 104 18.30 -17.84 -1.69
N GLU A 105 17.40 -16.86 -1.77
CA GLU A 105 16.37 -16.62 -0.75
C GLU A 105 15.02 -17.17 -1.21
N GLU A 106 14.23 -17.69 -0.27
CA GLU A 106 12.87 -18.14 -0.55
C GLU A 106 11.95 -16.95 -0.88
N ASN A 107 10.93 -17.20 -1.71
CA ASN A 107 9.98 -16.17 -2.11
C ASN A 107 9.26 -15.51 -0.92
N THR A 108 9.02 -16.24 0.16
CA THR A 108 8.42 -15.74 1.40
C THR A 108 9.28 -14.66 2.03
N THR A 109 10.56 -14.95 2.28
CA THR A 109 11.53 -13.98 2.81
C THR A 109 11.68 -12.75 1.92
N LEU A 110 11.68 -12.96 0.60
CA LEU A 110 11.76 -11.86 -0.37
C LEU A 110 10.49 -10.99 -0.38
N LEU A 111 9.32 -11.57 -0.18
CA LEU A 111 8.06 -10.84 -0.03
C LEU A 111 8.08 -9.98 1.23
N ASP A 112 8.58 -10.50 2.35
CA ASP A 112 8.69 -9.73 3.60
C ASP A 112 9.57 -8.49 3.41
N LYS A 113 10.72 -8.64 2.72
CA LYS A 113 11.58 -7.50 2.37
C LYS A 113 10.86 -6.48 1.49
N ILE A 114 10.09 -6.94 0.50
CA ILE A 114 9.30 -6.05 -0.36
C ILE A 114 8.28 -5.27 0.47
N PHE A 115 7.54 -5.96 1.35
CA PHE A 115 6.52 -5.32 2.18
C PHE A 115 7.12 -4.31 3.16
N GLN A 116 8.19 -4.69 3.85
CA GLN A 116 8.92 -3.79 4.74
C GLN A 116 9.39 -2.53 4.01
N HIS A 117 10.01 -2.68 2.83
CA HIS A 117 10.46 -1.54 2.04
C HIS A 117 9.31 -0.59 1.65
N VAL A 118 8.16 -1.15 1.26
CA VAL A 118 6.96 -0.37 0.92
C VAL A 118 6.40 0.34 2.15
N GLU A 119 6.38 -0.31 3.30
CA GLU A 119 5.93 0.28 4.56
C GLU A 119 6.80 1.44 5.01
N GLU A 120 8.13 1.27 4.99
CA GLU A 120 9.11 2.32 5.31
C GLU A 120 8.96 3.52 4.37
N ARG A 121 8.88 3.28 3.07
CA ARG A 121 8.65 4.32 2.07
C ARG A 121 7.34 5.06 2.32
N ASN A 122 6.25 4.35 2.61
CA ASN A 122 4.96 4.96 2.89
C ASN A 122 4.97 5.76 4.20
N ALA A 123 5.68 5.28 5.23
CA ALA A 123 5.85 6.01 6.48
C ALA A 123 6.59 7.33 6.26
N PHE A 124 7.66 7.31 5.45
CA PHE A 124 8.41 8.50 5.06
C PHE A 124 7.54 9.52 4.32
N HIS A 125 6.78 9.09 3.29
CA HIS A 125 5.87 9.98 2.56
C HIS A 125 4.78 10.59 3.45
N ARG A 126 4.27 9.84 4.43
CA ARG A 126 3.30 10.38 5.41
C ARG A 126 3.93 11.47 6.29
N LEU A 127 5.19 11.34 6.68
CA LEU A 127 5.89 12.36 7.45
C LEU A 127 6.10 13.62 6.62
N GLN A 128 6.60 13.48 5.38
CA GLN A 128 6.77 14.63 4.47
C GLN A 128 5.46 15.37 4.20
N LEU A 129 4.36 14.64 4.04
CA LEU A 129 3.05 15.25 3.84
C LEU A 129 2.61 16.06 5.07
N LYS A 130 2.85 15.55 6.28
CA LYS A 130 2.55 16.28 7.52
C LYS A 130 3.40 17.55 7.65
N GLU A 131 4.69 17.48 7.34
CA GLU A 131 5.59 18.64 7.35
C GLU A 131 5.10 19.70 6.35
N GLN A 132 4.75 19.29 5.13
CA GLN A 132 4.23 20.20 4.12
C GLN A 132 2.89 20.83 4.53
N GLN A 133 2.01 20.07 5.18
CA GLN A 133 0.74 20.59 5.70
C GLN A 133 0.96 21.64 6.77
N GLU A 134 1.94 21.44 7.65
CA GLU A 134 2.27 22.41 8.69
C GLU A 134 2.88 23.69 8.11
N VAL A 135 3.79 23.58 7.15
CA VAL A 135 4.34 24.74 6.42
C VAL A 135 3.21 25.52 5.74
N ASN A 136 2.30 24.82 5.07
CA ASN A 136 1.16 25.46 4.41
C ASN A 136 0.22 26.15 5.41
N ARG A 137 0.03 25.58 6.61
CA ARG A 137 -0.76 26.18 7.68
C ARG A 137 -0.12 27.50 8.14
N ILE A 138 1.17 27.48 8.44
CA ILE A 138 1.93 28.67 8.87
C ILE A 138 1.87 29.77 7.81
N LEU A 139 2.15 29.43 6.54
CA LEU A 139 2.10 30.40 5.44
C LEU A 139 0.69 30.99 5.26
N SER A 140 -0.36 30.19 5.45
CA SER A 140 -1.73 30.67 5.38
C SER A 140 -2.05 31.66 6.50
N GLU A 141 -1.54 31.42 7.71
CA GLU A 141 -1.71 32.31 8.86
C GLU A 141 -0.96 33.63 8.65
N GLU A 142 0.29 33.56 8.20
CA GLU A 142 1.11 34.75 7.89
C GLU A 142 0.48 35.61 6.78
N THR A 143 -0.06 34.96 5.74
CA THR A 143 -0.72 35.66 4.63
C THR A 143 -1.97 36.40 5.10
N GLU A 144 -2.76 35.79 5.98
CA GLU A 144 -3.96 36.41 6.54
C GLU A 144 -3.61 37.57 7.50
N GLU A 145 -2.54 37.44 8.29
CA GLU A 145 -2.04 38.51 9.15
C GLU A 145 -1.52 39.70 8.33
N LEU A 146 -0.73 39.44 7.29
CA LEU A 146 -0.26 40.46 6.35
C LEU A 146 -1.43 41.18 5.68
N ARG A 147 -2.48 40.45 5.29
CA ARG A 147 -3.68 41.03 4.69
C ARG A 147 -4.42 41.96 5.66
N LYS A 148 -4.56 41.59 6.94
CA LYS A 148 -5.15 42.45 7.97
C LYS A 148 -4.32 43.72 8.17
N THR A 149 -3.00 43.57 8.25
CA THR A 149 -2.07 44.70 8.41
C THR A 149 -2.16 45.66 7.23
N PHE A 150 -2.16 45.15 6.01
CA PHE A 150 -2.34 45.94 4.79
C PHE A 150 -3.66 46.71 4.79
N THR A 151 -4.78 46.05 5.12
CA THR A 151 -6.10 46.68 5.20
C THR A 151 -6.13 47.82 6.22
N ASN A 152 -5.51 47.62 7.39
CA ASN A 152 -5.41 48.65 8.42
C ASN A 152 -4.56 49.84 7.96
N MET A 153 -3.43 49.60 7.29
CA MET A 153 -2.59 50.67 6.74
C MET A 153 -3.32 51.47 5.66
N GLU A 154 -4.09 50.80 4.78
CA GLU A 154 -4.90 51.47 3.76
C GLU A 154 -5.95 52.40 4.41
N GLN A 155 -6.60 51.94 5.48
CA GLN A 155 -7.55 52.78 6.24
C GLN A 155 -6.87 53.97 6.91
N GLN A 156 -5.69 53.78 7.51
CA GLN A 156 -4.92 54.87 8.12
C GLN A 156 -4.48 55.90 7.08
N LYS A 157 -4.03 55.44 5.91
CA LYS A 157 -3.68 56.31 4.79
C LYS A 157 -4.87 57.17 4.36
N LEU A 158 -6.04 56.58 4.16
CA LEU A 158 -7.26 57.33 3.81
C LEU A 158 -7.64 58.37 4.86
N GLN A 159 -7.52 58.04 6.15
CA GLN A 159 -7.76 59.00 7.23
C GLN A 159 -6.74 60.16 7.22
N LEU A 160 -5.47 59.87 6.96
CA LEU A 160 -4.43 60.89 6.85
C LEU A 160 -4.67 61.79 5.64
N GLU A 161 -5.03 61.24 4.47
CA GLU A 161 -5.37 62.01 3.28
C GLU A 161 -6.55 62.96 3.53
N GLN A 162 -7.60 62.51 4.23
CA GLN A 162 -8.71 63.37 4.65
C GLN A 162 -8.27 64.48 5.61
N ARG A 163 -7.43 64.18 6.60
CA ARG A 163 -6.90 65.18 7.54
C ARG A 163 -6.05 66.23 6.83
N VAL A 164 -5.23 65.82 5.87
CA VAL A 164 -4.43 66.73 5.05
C VAL A 164 -5.32 67.64 4.20
N ALA A 165 -6.35 67.08 3.55
CA ALA A 165 -7.31 67.87 2.77
C ALA A 165 -8.01 68.92 3.63
N ASN A 166 -8.56 68.52 4.78
CA ASN A 166 -9.21 69.43 5.73
C ASN A 166 -8.26 70.51 6.24
N GLY A 167 -7.01 70.15 6.57
CA GLY A 167 -5.99 71.11 7.00
C GLY A 167 -5.63 72.12 5.91
N THR A 168 -5.59 71.68 4.65
CA THR A 168 -5.31 72.54 3.49
C THR A 168 -6.45 73.53 3.26
N GLU A 169 -7.70 73.10 3.38
CA GLU A 169 -8.88 73.97 3.29
C GLU A 169 -8.91 75.01 4.42
N MET A 170 -8.62 74.59 5.65
CA MET A 170 -8.55 75.50 6.80
C MET A 170 -7.42 76.53 6.65
N LEU A 171 -6.27 76.13 6.09
CA LEU A 171 -5.18 77.06 5.79
C LEU A 171 -5.61 78.09 4.73
N ALA A 172 -6.29 77.64 3.67
CA ALA A 172 -6.78 78.54 2.61
C ALA A 172 -7.81 79.56 3.14
N SER A 173 -8.68 79.13 4.05
CA SER A 173 -9.65 80.04 4.70
C SER A 173 -8.96 81.05 5.60
N MET A 174 -8.00 80.62 6.44
CA MET A 174 -7.19 81.52 7.27
C MET A 174 -6.38 82.52 6.43
N VAL A 175 -5.77 82.09 5.33
CA VAL A 175 -5.04 82.99 4.42
C VAL A 175 -5.99 84.04 3.83
N THR A 176 -7.19 83.62 3.44
CA THR A 176 -8.21 84.53 2.90
C THR A 176 -8.67 85.55 3.94
N GLU A 177 -8.91 85.11 5.17
CA GLU A 177 -9.28 85.98 6.28
C GLU A 177 -8.15 86.95 6.64
N THR A 178 -6.91 86.47 6.71
CA THR A 178 -5.73 87.28 6.97
C THR A 178 -5.56 88.38 5.90
N ARG A 179 -5.78 88.06 4.62
CA ARG A 179 -5.79 89.07 3.54
C ARG A 179 -6.89 90.11 3.71
N LYS A 180 -8.11 89.70 4.10
CA LYS A 180 -9.22 90.63 4.37
C LYS A 180 -8.90 91.56 5.53
N LEU A 181 -8.33 91.02 6.62
CA LEU A 181 -7.92 91.82 7.77
C LEU A 181 -6.80 92.80 7.39
N GLN A 182 -5.80 92.37 6.62
CA GLN A 182 -4.74 93.25 6.13
C GLN A 182 -5.27 94.38 5.24
N ALA A 183 -6.22 94.09 4.35
CA ALA A 183 -6.87 95.10 3.52
C ALA A 183 -7.62 96.14 4.39
N LYS A 184 -8.40 95.68 5.39
CA LYS A 184 -9.07 96.58 6.34
C LYS A 184 -8.11 97.46 7.14
N ILE A 185 -6.94 96.94 7.51
CA ILE A 185 -5.90 97.73 8.20
C ILE A 185 -5.36 98.81 7.26
N ASN A 186 -5.09 98.47 6.00
CA ASN A 186 -4.53 99.40 5.02
C ASN A 186 -5.55 100.48 4.58
N ASP A 187 -6.83 100.14 4.50
CA ASP A 187 -7.92 101.07 4.15
C ASP A 187 -8.40 101.92 5.34
N ASN A 188 -7.88 101.70 6.55
CA ASN A 188 -8.11 102.57 7.69
C ASN A 188 -7.02 103.66 7.67
N PRO A 189 -7.28 104.87 7.15
CA PRO A 189 -6.27 105.92 7.17
C PRO A 189 -5.89 106.14 8.63
N VAL A 190 -4.59 106.11 8.92
CA VAL A 190 -4.09 106.45 10.24
C VAL A 190 -4.55 107.88 10.52
N HIS A 191 -5.62 108.03 11.30
CA HIS A 191 -5.97 109.30 11.91
C HIS A 191 -4.94 109.53 13.02
N VAL A 192 -3.74 109.96 12.63
CA VAL A 192 -2.83 110.64 13.54
C VAL A 192 -3.49 111.99 13.82
N GLN A 193 -4.25 112.06 14.89
CA GLN A 193 -4.49 113.33 15.56
C GLN A 193 -3.29 113.60 16.47
N SER A 194 -2.76 114.83 16.32
CA SER A 194 -1.60 115.48 16.96
C SER A 194 -0.21 114.97 16.57
#